data_AF-A0A4R9FQ77-F1
#
_entry.id   AF-A0A4R9FQ77-F1
#
_cell.length_a   1.000
_cell.length_b   1.000
_cell.length_c   1.000
_cell.angle_alpha   90.00
_cell.angle_beta   90.00
_cell.angle_gamma   90.00
#
_symmetry.space_group_name_H-M   'P 1'
#
loop_
_entity.id
_entity.type
_entity.pdbx_description
1 polymer ?
#
loop_
_entity_poly.entity_id
_entity_poly.type
_entity_poly.pdbx_seq_one_letter_code
_entity_poly.pdbx_strand_id
1 'polypeptide(L)'
;MYYNNFIYVSCFYSVILLFCFLLAAFIFKKGSVRMPISYKRILPVGILILLLPQFTYAQFYSNKGIQKNANEKNAEWQVREGFTLVEDAGNFTTPVSIALLKNPGPSPDDVIYIVSELRGHIRAKLRNGNVIQIGEDEDISKPRKELPDFQGEMGQTGACLTPDDKTLYTTAVYQQGWGRSNKITRWKSIGAKPWTKIEKLEVFDAPFRGDTAGLAHQIGHCFVDSNYHIWVGTGDGQSWTSSHKKDSTNGKLLRFKSDFTQVESNPFYTGKKTDAQGYIYSLGLRNPFAIAKSEGGEVYIADNGPEIDRLVKASRGMDFPWDNTNPSMTYNNMMTFPKSIGPADMIYVPKNHKLTALRGHLVIAASHITSLLAVPIDDRKGVIGEPWWVVLPTKYEEERRQDFTGLALGEDGIYISHIRMRKDGGLLPAPVLKLIPGKISAEKMKYTGEQLVEVKGCRSCHTLGGVGSNVAPNLDQIRSRLDETFKSADFLKQIKEMESYSEEPEHEKWNGVRAKLADPNLSTKEKLSIYIPSKLQNPRFLNPISGMPNMGLSQEEIESLKEFLMDISEDSVRYQGLEKWEYNIVKQFEQNPRISLVLSLLIGILFGIYGKGIGSAFRKGFLWIQSRIRKGS
;
A
#
# COMPACT_ATOMS: atom_id res chain seq x y z
N MET A 1 -0.83 -12.30 27.56
CA MET A 1 -2.11 -11.63 27.86
C MET A 1 -2.42 -10.68 26.70
N TYR A 2 -3.70 -10.43 26.38
CA TYR A 2 -4.24 -9.70 25.21
C TYR A 2 -4.70 -10.56 24.00
N TYR A 3 -5.78 -11.28 24.23
CA TYR A 3 -6.82 -11.62 23.25
C TYR A 3 -8.01 -10.73 23.60
N ASN A 4 -8.58 -9.88 22.73
CA ASN A 4 -10.03 -9.54 22.87
C ASN A 4 -10.76 -8.79 21.75
N ASN A 5 -10.17 -7.99 20.86
CA ASN A 5 -11.05 -7.10 20.05
C ASN A 5 -11.66 -7.71 18.77
N PHE A 6 -11.12 -8.81 18.22
CA PHE A 6 -11.83 -9.60 17.19
C PHE A 6 -12.77 -10.65 17.80
N ILE A 7 -12.51 -11.02 19.05
CA ILE A 7 -13.41 -11.84 19.87
C ILE A 7 -14.70 -11.07 20.11
N TYR A 8 -14.71 -9.75 20.31
CA TYR A 8 -15.96 -9.04 20.58
C TYR A 8 -16.96 -9.07 19.42
N VAL A 9 -16.57 -8.88 18.16
CA VAL A 9 -17.54 -8.90 17.03
C VAL A 9 -17.98 -10.34 16.72
N SER A 10 -17.03 -11.28 16.64
CA SER A 10 -17.33 -12.70 16.44
C SER A 10 -18.12 -13.31 17.61
N CYS A 11 -17.78 -12.97 18.86
CA CYS A 11 -18.58 -13.34 20.03
C CYS A 11 -19.88 -12.57 20.10
N PHE A 12 -20.02 -11.34 19.62
CA PHE A 12 -21.32 -10.66 19.60
C PHE A 12 -22.29 -11.39 18.65
N TYR A 13 -21.82 -11.77 17.45
CA TYR A 13 -22.62 -12.59 16.53
C TYR A 13 -22.81 -14.03 17.01
N SER A 14 -21.80 -14.64 17.65
CA SER A 14 -21.91 -15.99 18.23
C SER A 14 -22.79 -16.02 19.48
N VAL A 15 -22.79 -14.96 20.29
CA VAL A 15 -23.67 -14.76 21.45
C VAL A 15 -25.07 -14.45 20.98
N ILE A 16 -25.28 -13.66 19.92
CA ILE A 16 -26.60 -13.47 19.30
C ILE A 16 -27.11 -14.79 18.73
N LEU A 17 -26.28 -15.55 18.00
CA LEU A 17 -26.64 -16.88 17.51
C LEU A 17 -26.96 -17.85 18.64
N LEU A 18 -26.15 -17.86 19.71
CA LEU A 18 -26.39 -18.68 20.91
C LEU A 18 -27.65 -18.23 21.66
N PHE A 19 -27.90 -16.92 21.76
CA PHE A 19 -29.08 -16.35 22.40
C PHE A 19 -30.32 -16.67 21.58
N CYS A 20 -30.28 -16.55 20.25
CA CYS A 20 -31.35 -16.99 19.35
C CYS A 20 -31.58 -18.52 19.43
N PHE A 21 -30.52 -19.31 19.55
CA PHE A 21 -30.62 -20.78 19.71
C PHE A 21 -31.23 -21.16 21.07
N LEU A 22 -30.83 -20.48 22.15
CA LEU A 22 -31.36 -20.66 23.50
C LEU A 22 -32.80 -20.14 23.62
N LEU A 23 -33.12 -19.02 22.98
CA LEU A 23 -34.48 -18.45 22.93
C LEU A 23 -35.41 -19.39 22.14
N ALA A 24 -34.96 -19.93 21.01
CA ALA A 24 -35.68 -20.96 20.27
C ALA A 24 -35.88 -22.22 21.12
N ALA A 25 -34.85 -22.71 21.81
CA ALA A 25 -34.96 -23.85 22.73
C ALA A 25 -35.91 -23.58 23.92
N PHE A 26 -36.00 -22.33 24.39
CA PHE A 26 -36.89 -21.91 25.47
C PHE A 26 -38.35 -21.77 25.01
N ILE A 27 -38.58 -21.22 23.82
CA ILE A 27 -39.91 -21.11 23.19
C ILE A 27 -40.48 -22.50 22.90
N PHE A 28 -39.67 -23.43 22.39
CA PHE A 28 -40.07 -24.83 22.18
C PHE A 28 -40.29 -25.64 23.48
N LYS A 29 -39.90 -25.11 24.65
CA LYS A 29 -40.17 -25.72 25.96
C LYS A 29 -41.56 -25.35 26.51
N LYS A 30 -42.18 -24.27 26.01
CA LYS A 30 -43.55 -23.84 26.37
C LYS A 30 -44.63 -24.47 25.49
N GLY A 31 -44.27 -25.06 24.34
CA GLY A 31 -45.15 -25.93 23.56
C GLY A 31 -45.00 -27.39 23.98
N SER A 32 -46.11 -28.08 24.23
CA SER A 32 -46.26 -29.39 24.89
C SER A 32 -45.59 -30.61 24.24
N VAL A 33 -44.29 -30.57 23.94
CA VAL A 33 -43.53 -31.75 23.46
C VAL A 33 -42.28 -31.96 24.31
N ARG A 34 -42.35 -32.90 25.26
CA ARG A 34 -41.17 -33.41 25.99
C ARG A 34 -40.26 -34.18 25.02
N MET A 35 -39.14 -33.60 24.63
CA MET A 35 -38.01 -34.36 24.05
C MET A 35 -36.96 -34.67 25.12
N PRO A 36 -36.42 -35.91 25.19
CA PRO A 36 -35.35 -36.26 26.10
C PRO A 36 -34.01 -35.86 25.47
N ILE A 37 -33.58 -34.61 25.65
CA ILE A 37 -32.26 -34.17 25.19
C ILE A 37 -31.29 -34.27 26.37
N SER A 38 -30.43 -35.28 26.33
CA SER A 38 -29.31 -35.42 27.28
C SER A 38 -28.22 -34.38 26.96
N TYR A 39 -27.93 -33.51 27.94
CA TYR A 39 -26.91 -32.46 27.88
C TYR A 39 -25.51 -32.94 27.47
N LYS A 40 -25.22 -34.25 27.61
CA LYS A 40 -23.92 -34.85 27.26
C LYS A 40 -23.62 -34.92 25.76
N ARG A 41 -24.58 -34.64 24.86
CA ARG A 41 -24.38 -34.67 23.40
C ARG A 41 -24.27 -33.30 22.72
N ILE A 42 -24.56 -32.20 23.43
CA ILE A 42 -24.50 -30.83 22.88
C ILE A 42 -23.09 -30.23 23.03
N LEU A 43 -22.38 -30.59 24.10
CA LEU A 43 -21.04 -30.11 24.39
C LEU A 43 -20.00 -30.38 23.28
N PRO A 44 -19.97 -31.55 22.59
CA PRO A 44 -18.97 -31.80 21.56
C PRO A 44 -19.18 -30.97 20.29
N VAL A 45 -20.44 -30.66 19.94
CA VAL A 45 -20.77 -29.89 18.72
C VAL A 45 -20.52 -28.39 18.94
N GLY A 46 -20.82 -27.87 20.13
CA GLY A 46 -20.47 -26.51 20.51
C GLY A 46 -18.95 -26.29 20.58
N ILE A 47 -18.20 -27.29 21.07
CA ILE A 47 -16.73 -27.26 21.09
C ILE A 47 -16.16 -27.35 19.67
N LEU A 48 -16.74 -28.14 18.76
CA LEU A 48 -16.28 -28.23 17.37
C LEU A 48 -16.49 -26.90 16.61
N ILE A 49 -17.60 -26.18 16.89
CA ILE A 49 -17.87 -24.85 16.32
C ILE A 49 -16.97 -23.77 16.93
N LEU A 50 -16.55 -23.92 18.20
CA LEU A 50 -15.56 -23.06 18.86
C LEU A 50 -14.11 -23.36 18.43
N LEU A 51 -13.82 -24.54 17.89
CA LEU A 51 -12.49 -24.94 17.42
C LEU A 51 -12.26 -24.69 15.92
N LEU A 52 -13.32 -24.56 15.12
CA LEU A 52 -13.23 -24.21 13.69
C LEU A 52 -12.57 -22.84 13.38
N PRO A 53 -12.65 -21.79 14.23
CA PRO A 53 -11.91 -20.56 14.01
C PRO A 53 -10.41 -20.71 14.27
N GLN A 54 -9.97 -21.73 15.03
CA GLN A 54 -8.56 -21.89 15.36
C GLN A 54 -7.72 -22.46 14.21
N PHE A 55 -8.35 -23.01 13.16
CA PHE A 55 -7.67 -23.46 11.93
C PHE A 55 -7.74 -22.44 10.79
N THR A 56 -8.49 -21.36 10.95
CA THR A 56 -8.47 -20.21 10.04
C THR A 56 -7.77 -19.05 10.74
N TYR A 57 -6.45 -19.20 10.90
CA TYR A 57 -5.60 -18.04 11.14
C TYR A 57 -5.72 -17.13 9.90
N ALA A 58 -6.69 -16.23 9.91
CA ALA A 58 -6.68 -15.09 9.02
C ALA A 58 -5.46 -14.24 9.44
N GLN A 59 -4.32 -14.51 8.80
CA GLN A 59 -3.27 -13.50 8.76
C GLN A 59 -3.91 -12.27 8.12
N PHE A 60 -3.99 -11.18 8.87
CA PHE A 60 -4.58 -9.90 8.43
C PHE A 60 -3.94 -9.31 7.16
N TYR A 61 -2.89 -9.95 6.65
CA TYR A 61 -2.08 -9.53 5.52
C TYR A 61 -1.73 -10.74 4.66
N SER A 62 -1.76 -10.57 3.34
CA SER A 62 -1.49 -11.67 2.41
C SER A 62 0.01 -12.00 2.31
N ASN A 63 0.37 -13.23 2.69
CA ASN A 63 1.72 -13.80 2.50
C ASN A 63 1.91 -14.50 1.14
N LYS A 64 0.89 -14.48 0.26
CA LYS A 64 0.92 -15.18 -1.02
C LYS A 64 2.10 -14.69 -1.87
N GLY A 65 2.94 -15.59 -2.38
CA GLY A 65 4.08 -15.22 -3.23
C GLY A 65 5.28 -14.62 -2.48
N ILE A 66 5.32 -14.66 -1.15
CA ILE A 66 6.56 -14.40 -0.40
C ILE A 66 7.54 -15.57 -0.63
N GLN A 67 8.78 -15.25 -1.00
CA GLN A 67 9.83 -16.22 -1.27
C GLN A 67 11.16 -15.80 -0.60
N LYS A 68 12.11 -16.72 -0.47
CA LYS A 68 13.46 -16.38 0.02
C LYS A 68 14.16 -15.43 -0.96
N ASN A 69 14.92 -14.47 -0.44
CA ASN A 69 15.78 -13.59 -1.23
C ASN A 69 17.07 -14.32 -1.65
N ALA A 70 16.92 -15.43 -2.39
CA ALA A 70 18.02 -16.35 -2.69
C ALA A 70 19.09 -15.71 -3.59
N ASN A 71 20.35 -16.12 -3.38
CA ASN A 71 21.53 -15.70 -4.15
C ASN A 71 21.98 -14.24 -3.99
N GLU A 72 21.47 -13.54 -2.98
CA GLU A 72 21.92 -12.19 -2.60
C GLU A 72 22.57 -12.21 -1.20
N LYS A 73 23.40 -11.21 -0.89
CA LYS A 73 24.05 -11.09 0.45
C LYS A 73 23.04 -11.04 1.60
N ASN A 74 21.81 -10.62 1.31
CA ASN A 74 20.70 -10.44 2.23
C ASN A 74 19.73 -11.64 2.17
N ALA A 75 20.24 -12.87 2.14
CA ALA A 75 19.43 -14.09 1.99
C ALA A 75 18.53 -14.40 3.22
N GLU A 76 18.76 -13.70 4.33
CA GLU A 76 17.94 -13.74 5.55
C GLU A 76 16.59 -13.04 5.40
N TRP A 77 16.32 -12.40 4.26
CA TRP A 77 15.03 -11.77 3.98
C TRP A 77 14.15 -12.65 3.12
N GLN A 78 12.85 -12.54 3.35
CA GLN A 78 11.83 -13.00 2.43
C GLN A 78 11.29 -11.78 1.69
N VAL A 79 11.13 -11.93 0.38
CA VAL A 79 10.73 -10.85 -0.53
C VAL A 79 9.58 -11.36 -1.37
N ARG A 80 8.61 -10.49 -1.66
CA ARG A 80 7.50 -10.80 -2.55
C ARG A 80 7.99 -11.13 -3.95
N GLU A 81 7.37 -12.12 -4.59
CA GLU A 81 7.56 -12.44 -6.00
C GLU A 81 7.44 -11.18 -6.86
N GLY A 82 8.35 -11.04 -7.82
CA GLY A 82 8.47 -9.81 -8.61
C GLY A 82 9.46 -8.79 -8.06
N PHE A 83 10.03 -8.99 -6.87
CA PHE A 83 11.04 -8.12 -6.29
C PHE A 83 12.31 -8.87 -5.87
N THR A 84 13.41 -8.14 -5.77
CA THR A 84 14.67 -8.58 -5.15
C THR A 84 15.15 -7.49 -4.20
N LEU A 85 15.65 -7.89 -3.04
CA LEU A 85 16.24 -6.97 -2.07
C LEU A 85 17.76 -7.08 -2.13
N VAL A 86 18.43 -6.01 -2.56
CA VAL A 86 19.89 -5.97 -2.70
C VAL A 86 20.51 -5.01 -1.69
N GLU A 87 21.79 -5.17 -1.42
CA GLU A 87 22.60 -4.15 -0.74
C GLU A 87 22.97 -3.08 -1.78
N ASP A 88 22.61 -1.81 -1.57
CA ASP A 88 22.99 -0.73 -2.49
C ASP A 88 24.34 -0.13 -2.11
N ALA A 89 24.54 0.16 -0.81
CA ALA A 89 25.81 0.64 -0.29
C ALA A 89 25.99 0.29 1.20
N GLY A 90 27.22 -0.11 1.55
CA GLY A 90 27.64 -0.38 2.93
C GLY A 90 28.23 0.84 3.67
N ASN A 91 28.88 0.59 4.81
CA ASN A 91 29.61 1.58 5.62
C ASN A 91 28.78 2.70 6.27
N PHE A 92 27.48 2.50 6.47
CA PHE A 92 26.73 3.34 7.40
C PHE A 92 26.75 2.73 8.80
N THR A 93 26.71 3.59 9.82
CA THR A 93 26.69 3.21 11.22
C THR A 93 25.24 3.09 11.71
N THR A 94 24.41 4.11 11.46
CA THR A 94 23.02 4.18 11.97
C THR A 94 22.07 4.90 11.01
N PRO A 95 21.92 4.42 9.75
CA PRO A 95 21.13 5.14 8.77
C PRO A 95 19.64 5.16 9.19
N VAL A 96 19.05 6.36 9.23
CA VAL A 96 17.65 6.56 9.64
C VAL A 96 16.78 7.15 8.55
N SER A 97 17.33 7.95 7.65
CA SER A 97 16.60 8.52 6.52
C SER A 97 17.50 8.69 5.32
N ILE A 98 16.89 8.67 4.13
CA ILE A 98 17.56 8.77 2.84
C ILE A 98 16.92 9.91 2.05
N ALA A 99 17.71 10.87 1.58
CA ALA A 99 17.29 11.93 0.68
C ALA A 99 17.93 11.70 -0.70
N LEU A 100 17.12 11.26 -1.67
CA LEU A 100 17.56 11.07 -3.05
C LEU A 100 17.68 12.42 -3.76
N LEU A 101 18.77 12.59 -4.52
CA LEU A 101 18.87 13.69 -5.47
C LEU A 101 18.01 13.32 -6.69
N LYS A 102 17.24 14.29 -7.20
CA LYS A 102 16.45 14.09 -8.43
C LYS A 102 17.33 14.09 -9.68
N ASN A 103 18.36 14.92 -9.71
CA ASN A 103 19.23 15.08 -10.88
C ASN A 103 20.72 14.88 -10.52
N PRO A 104 21.13 13.68 -10.10
CA PRO A 104 22.53 13.40 -9.81
C PRO A 104 23.36 13.44 -11.10
N GLY A 105 24.56 14.03 -11.04
CA GLY A 105 25.46 14.11 -12.20
C GLY A 105 25.94 12.72 -12.68
N PRO A 106 26.45 12.63 -13.93
CA PRO A 106 26.83 11.35 -14.54
C PRO A 106 28.22 10.83 -14.10
N SER A 107 29.04 11.65 -13.44
CA SER A 107 30.42 11.32 -13.10
C SER A 107 30.49 10.27 -11.98
N PRO A 108 31.57 9.46 -11.92
CA PRO A 108 31.73 8.44 -10.88
C PRO A 108 31.68 8.99 -9.44
N ASP A 109 32.15 10.22 -9.20
CA ASP A 109 32.14 10.82 -7.85
C ASP A 109 30.94 11.74 -7.60
N ASP A 110 29.93 11.73 -8.48
CA ASP A 110 28.71 12.49 -8.24
C ASP A 110 27.85 11.78 -7.20
N VAL A 111 27.31 12.54 -6.26
CA VAL A 111 26.42 12.05 -5.20
C VAL A 111 25.08 11.63 -5.81
N ILE A 112 24.54 10.48 -5.39
CA ILE A 112 23.22 9.97 -5.79
C ILE A 112 22.18 10.20 -4.69
N TYR A 113 22.56 9.98 -3.43
CA TYR A 113 21.70 10.23 -2.29
C TYR A 113 22.50 10.56 -1.04
N ILE A 114 21.83 11.21 -0.10
CA ILE A 114 22.32 11.58 1.21
C ILE A 114 21.61 10.72 2.26
N VAL A 115 22.34 10.30 3.27
CA VAL A 115 21.85 9.53 4.41
C VAL A 115 22.12 10.30 5.68
N SER A 116 21.07 10.51 6.46
CA SER A 116 21.21 10.94 7.85
C SER A 116 21.38 9.75 8.76
N GLU A 117 22.32 9.85 9.69
CA GLU A 117 22.54 8.84 10.72
C GLU A 117 21.98 9.31 12.07
N LEU A 118 21.42 8.39 12.85
CA LEU A 118 20.78 8.65 14.13
C LEU A 118 21.68 9.46 15.08
N ARG A 119 23.00 9.23 15.01
CA ARG A 119 24.02 9.88 15.87
C ARG A 119 24.63 11.15 15.29
N GLY A 120 24.03 11.72 14.24
CA GLY A 120 24.31 13.09 13.76
C GLY A 120 25.18 13.15 12.51
N HIS A 121 25.88 12.08 12.12
CA HIS A 121 26.62 12.08 10.87
C HIS A 121 25.67 12.22 9.67
N ILE A 122 26.11 12.99 8.68
CA ILE A 122 25.44 13.11 7.39
C ILE A 122 26.40 12.60 6.33
N ARG A 123 26.00 11.53 5.65
CA ARG A 123 26.81 10.80 4.67
C ARG A 123 26.18 10.84 3.29
N ALA A 124 26.98 10.66 2.25
CA ALA A 124 26.52 10.63 0.88
C ALA A 124 27.07 9.42 0.15
N LYS A 125 26.24 8.82 -0.70
CA LYS A 125 26.62 7.74 -1.61
C LYS A 125 26.98 8.32 -2.97
N LEU A 126 28.17 7.99 -3.45
CA LEU A 126 28.68 8.37 -4.77
C LEU A 126 28.31 7.35 -5.84
N ARG A 127 28.27 7.76 -7.11
CA ARG A 127 27.93 6.87 -8.23
C ARG A 127 28.83 5.63 -8.32
N ASN A 128 30.13 5.78 -8.03
CA ASN A 128 31.12 4.69 -7.97
C ASN A 128 30.90 3.69 -6.80
N GLY A 129 29.93 3.93 -5.92
CA GLY A 129 29.60 3.07 -4.79
C GLY A 129 30.24 3.49 -3.47
N ASN A 130 31.17 4.44 -3.47
CA ASN A 130 31.80 4.93 -2.25
C ASN A 130 30.80 5.73 -1.40
N VAL A 131 30.95 5.62 -0.08
CA VAL A 131 30.23 6.43 0.89
C VAL A 131 31.21 7.39 1.56
N ILE A 132 30.86 8.67 1.59
CA ILE A 132 31.66 9.73 2.19
C ILE A 132 30.85 10.45 3.28
N GLN A 133 31.53 10.96 4.31
CA GLN A 133 30.93 11.88 5.26
C GLN A 133 30.99 13.30 4.70
N ILE A 134 29.85 13.98 4.67
CA ILE A 134 29.71 15.30 4.06
C ILE A 134 29.48 16.39 5.11
N GLY A 135 29.00 16.01 6.30
CA GLY A 135 28.81 16.87 7.46
C GLY A 135 28.38 16.09 8.70
N GLU A 136 28.13 16.81 9.80
CA GLU A 136 27.64 16.27 11.07
C GLU A 136 26.79 17.33 11.78
N ASP A 137 25.68 16.93 12.39
CA ASP A 137 24.92 17.75 13.34
C ASP A 137 25.33 17.39 14.78
N GLU A 138 26.29 18.14 15.31
CA GLU A 138 26.83 17.92 16.66
C GLU A 138 25.83 18.31 17.77
N ASP A 139 24.88 19.19 17.45
CA ASP A 139 23.93 19.79 18.40
C ASP A 139 22.67 18.92 18.58
N ILE A 140 22.81 17.60 18.62
CA ILE A 140 21.68 16.66 18.83
C ILE A 140 21.72 16.04 20.22
N SER A 141 20.55 15.65 20.73
CA SER A 141 20.48 14.89 21.97
C SER A 141 21.04 13.48 21.76
N LYS A 142 22.06 13.13 22.54
CA LYS A 142 22.62 11.77 22.59
C LYS A 142 22.08 11.03 23.81
N PRO A 143 21.71 9.76 23.67
CA PRO A 143 21.10 9.03 24.77
C PRO A 143 22.14 8.61 25.82
N ARG A 144 21.69 8.41 27.06
CA ARG A 144 22.54 7.85 28.13
C ARG A 144 22.74 6.34 27.97
N LYS A 145 21.76 5.66 27.38
CA LYS A 145 21.77 4.23 27.09
C LYS A 145 21.44 4.04 25.61
N GLU A 146 22.19 3.15 24.98
CA GLU A 146 22.01 2.86 23.55
C GLU A 146 20.84 1.89 23.33
N LEU A 147 20.31 1.84 22.09
CA LEU A 147 19.32 0.85 21.66
C LEU A 147 19.78 -0.57 22.06
N PRO A 148 18.85 -1.44 22.49
CA PRO A 148 17.39 -1.32 22.37
C PRO A 148 16.70 -0.58 23.53
N ASP A 149 17.42 0.08 24.45
CA ASP A 149 16.77 0.95 25.44
C ASP A 149 16.00 2.06 24.70
N PHE A 150 14.75 2.32 25.11
CA PHE A 150 13.88 3.30 24.44
C PHE A 150 14.49 4.71 24.39
N GLN A 151 15.40 5.07 25.31
CA GLN A 151 16.15 6.32 25.22
C GLN A 151 17.03 6.39 23.98
N GLY A 152 17.49 5.24 23.47
CA GLY A 152 18.33 5.10 22.29
C GLY A 152 17.69 5.61 21.00
N GLU A 153 16.36 5.81 20.97
CA GLU A 153 15.63 6.35 19.82
C GLU A 153 15.93 7.84 19.56
N MET A 154 16.46 8.56 20.56
CA MET A 154 16.81 9.98 20.42
C MET A 154 17.94 10.20 19.40
N GLY A 155 17.81 11.24 18.59
CA GLY A 155 18.86 11.69 17.69
C GLY A 155 18.33 12.46 16.49
N GLN A 156 18.99 12.27 15.35
CA GLN A 156 18.49 12.70 14.05
C GLN A 156 17.46 11.68 13.52
N THR A 157 16.42 12.14 12.83
CA THR A 157 15.31 11.26 12.40
C THR A 157 15.14 11.30 10.88
N GLY A 158 14.85 12.47 10.31
CA GLY A 158 14.53 12.64 8.90
C GLY A 158 15.57 13.44 8.11
N ALA A 159 15.55 13.26 6.79
CA ALA A 159 16.29 14.06 5.83
C ALA A 159 15.47 14.25 4.54
N CYS A 160 15.34 15.49 4.05
CA CYS A 160 14.63 15.79 2.81
C CYS A 160 15.28 16.92 2.01
N LEU A 161 15.27 16.79 0.68
CA LEU A 161 15.80 17.79 -0.25
C LEU A 161 14.68 18.61 -0.88
N THR A 162 14.98 19.87 -1.22
CA THR A 162 14.11 20.67 -2.10
C THR A 162 14.02 20.06 -3.50
N PRO A 163 12.93 20.32 -4.26
CA PRO A 163 12.76 19.78 -5.61
C PRO A 163 13.89 20.09 -6.60
N ASP A 164 14.68 21.13 -6.36
CA ASP A 164 15.83 21.53 -7.18
C ASP A 164 17.18 21.00 -6.66
N ASP A 165 17.16 20.13 -5.65
CA ASP A 165 18.34 19.56 -5.00
C ASP A 165 19.33 20.62 -4.48
N LYS A 166 18.86 21.83 -4.10
CA LYS A 166 19.75 22.91 -3.61
C LYS A 166 19.81 23.04 -2.10
N THR A 167 18.77 22.61 -1.39
CA THR A 167 18.69 22.71 0.07
C THR A 167 18.31 21.38 0.68
N LEU A 168 19.05 20.97 1.70
CA LEU A 168 18.79 19.79 2.51
C LEU A 168 18.25 20.24 3.87
N TYR A 169 17.22 19.56 4.36
CA TYR A 169 16.75 19.69 5.73
C TYR A 169 16.96 18.38 6.47
N THR A 170 17.37 18.48 7.73
CA THR A 170 17.40 17.33 8.65
C THR A 170 16.54 17.63 9.86
N THR A 171 15.82 16.63 10.35
CA THR A 171 15.01 16.75 11.58
C THR A 171 15.71 16.02 12.72
N ALA A 172 15.67 16.59 13.92
CA ALA A 172 16.32 16.00 15.08
C ALA A 172 15.69 16.48 16.39
N VAL A 173 16.01 15.78 17.47
CA VAL A 173 15.82 16.24 18.84
C VAL A 173 17.14 16.80 19.38
N TYR A 174 17.07 17.90 20.14
CA TYR A 174 18.23 18.49 20.81
C TYR A 174 17.95 18.87 22.26
N GLN A 175 19.02 19.05 23.02
CA GLN A 175 18.95 19.44 24.42
C GLN A 175 18.66 20.94 24.51
N GLN A 176 17.56 21.30 25.17
CA GLN A 176 17.16 22.68 25.41
C GLN A 176 17.01 22.91 26.92
N GLY A 177 18.04 23.51 27.54
CA GLY A 177 18.09 23.66 29.00
C GLY A 177 18.05 22.29 29.69
N TRP A 178 17.09 22.10 30.60
CA TRP A 178 16.86 20.82 31.28
C TRP A 178 16.01 19.83 30.49
N GLY A 179 15.34 20.30 29.42
CA GLY A 179 14.44 19.51 28.58
C GLY A 179 15.03 19.17 27.21
N ARG A 180 14.18 18.62 26.35
CA ARG A 180 14.49 18.34 24.94
C ARG A 180 13.46 19.03 24.07
N SER A 181 13.88 19.50 22.91
CA SER A 181 12.99 20.11 21.92
C SER A 181 13.34 19.59 20.53
N ASN A 182 12.37 19.66 19.62
CA ASN A 182 12.55 19.31 18.22
C ASN A 182 13.25 20.47 17.49
N LYS A 183 14.00 20.14 16.43
CA LYS A 183 14.59 21.13 15.53
C LYS A 183 14.60 20.63 14.10
N ILE A 184 14.73 21.57 13.18
CA ILE A 184 15.03 21.32 11.78
C ILE A 184 16.27 22.12 11.41
N THR A 185 17.29 21.45 10.88
CA THR A 185 18.52 22.11 10.43
C THR A 185 18.51 22.24 8.90
N ARG A 186 18.73 23.45 8.40
CA ARG A 186 18.86 23.75 6.97
C ARG A 186 20.34 23.72 6.57
N TRP A 187 20.64 22.99 5.51
CA TRP A 187 21.99 22.81 4.98
C TRP A 187 22.05 23.19 3.50
N LYS A 188 23.21 23.72 3.08
CA LYS A 188 23.53 23.88 1.66
C LYS A 188 24.75 23.05 1.29
N SER A 189 24.79 22.63 0.03
CA SER A 189 26.00 22.09 -0.59
C SER A 189 27.08 23.18 -0.72
N ILE A 190 28.33 22.83 -0.44
CA ILE A 190 29.51 23.67 -0.68
C ILE A 190 30.64 22.86 -1.33
N GLY A 191 31.58 23.56 -1.96
CA GLY A 191 32.73 22.94 -2.64
C GLY A 191 32.52 22.76 -4.15
N ALA A 192 33.49 22.09 -4.79
CA ALA A 192 33.56 21.99 -6.26
C ALA A 192 32.53 21.01 -6.86
N LYS A 193 32.18 19.95 -6.12
CA LYS A 193 31.14 18.99 -6.53
C LYS A 193 29.91 19.13 -5.62
N PRO A 194 28.68 19.09 -6.18
CA PRO A 194 27.47 19.14 -5.38
C PRO A 194 27.43 18.03 -4.33
N TRP A 195 27.04 18.40 -3.11
CA TRP A 195 26.75 17.51 -1.99
C TRP A 195 27.94 16.67 -1.48
N THR A 196 29.18 16.95 -1.90
CA THR A 196 30.36 16.30 -1.32
C THR A 196 30.81 16.93 0.00
N LYS A 197 30.30 18.12 0.32
CA LYS A 197 30.47 18.82 1.59
C LYS A 197 29.26 19.73 1.81
N ILE A 198 28.86 19.92 3.08
CA ILE A 198 27.73 20.78 3.44
C ILE A 198 28.12 21.83 4.47
N GLU A 199 27.33 22.90 4.51
CA GLU A 199 27.42 23.98 5.50
C GLU A 199 26.05 24.16 6.17
N LYS A 200 26.04 24.26 7.51
CA LYS A 200 24.86 24.58 8.32
C LYS A 200 24.47 26.03 8.07
N LEU A 201 23.24 26.29 7.62
CA LEU A 201 22.73 27.63 7.35
C LEU A 201 21.89 28.19 8.49
N GLU A 202 20.95 27.40 8.97
CA GLU A 202 19.93 27.85 9.91
C GLU A 202 19.44 26.66 10.73
N VAL A 203 19.21 26.88 12.03
CA VAL A 203 18.49 25.95 12.89
C VAL A 203 17.12 26.56 13.16
N PHE A 204 16.09 25.85 12.74
CA PHE A 204 14.70 26.20 12.97
C PHE A 204 14.15 25.40 14.15
N ASP A 205 14.15 26.03 15.31
CA ASP A 205 13.64 25.47 16.56
C ASP A 205 12.54 26.34 17.21
N ALA A 206 12.36 27.59 16.73
CA ALA A 206 11.51 28.60 17.34
C ALA A 206 10.08 28.15 17.67
N PRO A 207 9.30 27.50 16.77
CA PRO A 207 7.94 27.07 17.11
C PRO A 207 7.90 25.86 18.05
N PHE A 208 9.00 25.12 18.20
CA PHE A 208 9.08 23.94 19.07
C PHE A 208 9.53 24.29 20.51
N ARG A 209 9.95 25.53 20.75
CA ARG A 209 10.45 25.96 22.07
C ARG A 209 9.29 25.97 23.07
N GLY A 210 9.51 25.36 24.23
CA GLY A 210 8.48 25.19 25.26
C GLY A 210 7.69 23.89 25.16
N ASP A 211 7.70 23.23 24.00
CA ASP A 211 7.24 21.86 23.88
C ASP A 211 8.33 20.89 24.33
N THR A 212 7.93 19.87 25.08
CA THR A 212 8.84 18.79 25.45
C THR A 212 8.83 17.72 24.37
N ALA A 213 10.00 17.44 23.81
CA ALA A 213 10.24 16.21 23.08
C ALA A 213 10.48 15.07 24.08
N GLY A 214 9.59 14.08 24.07
CA GLY A 214 9.69 12.91 24.94
C GLY A 214 10.96 12.09 24.67
N LEU A 215 11.20 11.06 25.48
CA LEU A 215 12.26 10.08 25.18
C LEU A 215 11.96 9.27 23.91
N ALA A 216 10.67 9.18 23.58
CA ALA A 216 10.10 8.80 22.29
C ALA A 216 9.04 9.86 21.88
N HIS A 217 8.43 9.70 20.70
CA HIS A 217 7.40 10.61 20.16
C HIS A 217 7.96 12.01 19.84
N GLN A 218 8.99 12.03 19.01
CA GLN A 218 9.74 13.24 18.64
C GLN A 218 9.29 13.74 17.25
N ILE A 219 10.07 14.63 16.64
CA ILE A 219 9.92 14.97 15.23
C ILE A 219 10.29 13.78 14.33
N GLY A 220 9.49 13.55 13.28
CA GLY A 220 9.65 12.42 12.36
C GLY A 220 10.35 12.78 11.06
N HIS A 221 10.07 11.98 10.03
CA HIS A 221 10.54 12.20 8.65
C HIS A 221 9.88 13.44 8.05
N CYS A 222 10.58 14.06 7.09
CA CYS A 222 10.08 15.19 6.32
C CYS A 222 10.05 14.89 4.82
N PHE A 223 9.20 15.59 4.08
CA PHE A 223 9.33 15.73 2.63
C PHE A 223 9.11 17.17 2.21
N VAL A 224 9.65 17.54 1.05
CA VAL A 224 9.40 18.85 0.42
C VAL A 224 8.58 18.64 -0.84
N ASP A 225 7.42 19.30 -0.93
CA ASP A 225 6.57 19.20 -2.12
C ASP A 225 7.01 20.12 -3.26
N SER A 226 6.36 19.99 -4.42
CA SER A 226 6.64 20.80 -5.62
C SER A 226 6.44 22.30 -5.44
N ASN A 227 5.71 22.73 -4.41
CA ASN A 227 5.50 24.14 -4.06
C ASN A 227 6.54 24.63 -3.04
N TYR A 228 7.59 23.85 -2.78
CA TYR A 228 8.62 24.13 -1.78
C TYR A 228 8.05 24.25 -0.35
N HIS A 229 6.96 23.52 -0.06
CA HIS A 229 6.49 23.35 1.30
C HIS A 229 7.15 22.13 1.94
N ILE A 230 7.71 22.32 3.13
CA ILE A 230 8.18 21.26 4.01
C ILE A 230 6.97 20.74 4.79
N TRP A 231 6.82 19.43 4.80
CA TRP A 231 5.85 18.70 5.59
C TRP A 231 6.58 17.80 6.58
N VAL A 232 6.14 17.81 7.84
CA VAL A 232 6.78 17.03 8.89
C VAL A 232 5.77 16.65 9.98
N GLY A 233 5.85 15.40 10.44
CA GLY A 233 5.10 14.92 11.59
C GLY A 233 5.85 15.15 12.91
N THR A 234 5.12 15.43 13.97
CA THR A 234 5.65 15.64 15.32
C THR A 234 4.83 14.82 16.30
N GLY A 235 5.49 13.97 17.08
CA GLY A 235 4.84 13.20 18.14
C GLY A 235 4.33 14.09 19.26
N ASP A 236 3.46 13.53 20.10
CA ASP A 236 2.80 14.23 21.20
C ASP A 236 3.73 14.54 22.39
N GLY A 237 5.02 14.20 22.27
CA GLY A 237 6.01 14.40 23.33
C GLY A 237 5.69 13.63 24.61
N GLN A 238 4.90 12.55 24.53
CA GLN A 238 4.32 11.81 25.65
C GLN A 238 3.26 12.59 26.44
N SER A 239 2.65 13.61 25.83
CA SER A 239 1.56 14.39 26.39
C SER A 239 0.40 14.51 25.41
N TRP A 240 -0.53 13.56 25.47
CA TRP A 240 -1.70 13.54 24.58
C TRP A 240 -2.52 14.85 24.61
N THR A 241 -2.61 15.53 25.76
CA THR A 241 -3.34 16.80 25.87
C THR A 241 -2.73 17.91 25.01
N SER A 242 -1.42 17.90 24.79
CA SER A 242 -0.74 18.86 23.90
C SER A 242 -1.09 18.63 22.43
N SER A 243 -1.49 17.40 22.05
CA SER A 243 -1.86 17.06 20.67
C SER A 243 -3.04 17.89 20.15
N HIS A 244 -3.95 18.33 21.03
CA HIS A 244 -5.12 19.16 20.70
C HIS A 244 -4.89 20.67 20.86
N LYS A 245 -3.76 21.07 21.44
CA LYS A 245 -3.42 22.48 21.68
C LYS A 245 -2.81 23.12 20.44
N LYS A 246 -3.24 24.33 20.10
CA LYS A 246 -2.74 25.08 18.93
C LYS A 246 -1.45 25.84 19.23
N ASP A 247 -1.24 26.21 20.48
CA ASP A 247 0.00 26.83 20.97
C ASP A 247 1.13 25.82 21.19
N SER A 248 0.95 24.56 20.76
CA SER A 248 1.94 23.49 20.82
C SER A 248 2.09 22.83 19.44
N THR A 249 3.32 22.45 19.13
CA THR A 249 3.69 21.63 17.97
C THR A 249 3.62 20.14 18.23
N ASN A 250 3.41 19.68 19.46
CA ASN A 250 3.34 18.25 19.75
C ASN A 250 2.07 17.60 19.15
N GLY A 251 2.19 16.43 18.56
CA GLY A 251 1.06 15.65 18.02
C GLY A 251 0.43 16.28 16.77
N LYS A 252 1.26 16.83 15.88
CA LYS A 252 0.83 17.61 14.70
C LYS A 252 1.41 17.06 13.40
N LEU A 253 0.69 17.33 12.31
CA LEU A 253 1.28 17.45 10.98
C LEU A 253 1.51 18.94 10.71
N LEU A 254 2.76 19.32 10.49
CA LEU A 254 3.15 20.70 10.23
C LEU A 254 3.42 20.92 8.73
N ARG A 255 3.17 22.15 8.26
CA ARG A 255 3.43 22.60 6.89
C ARG A 255 3.97 24.04 6.87
N PHE A 256 5.13 24.26 6.25
CA PHE A 256 5.76 25.58 6.12
C PHE A 256 6.57 25.70 4.83
N LYS A 257 6.96 26.91 4.46
CA LYS A 257 7.80 27.16 3.29
C LYS A 257 9.26 26.77 3.58
N SER A 258 10.04 26.60 2.52
CA SER A 258 11.47 26.27 2.56
C SER A 258 12.35 27.29 3.31
N ASP A 259 11.87 28.53 3.51
CA ASP A 259 12.54 29.55 4.32
C ASP A 259 12.02 29.60 5.78
N PHE A 260 11.30 28.56 6.20
CA PHE A 260 10.64 28.42 7.49
C PHE A 260 9.57 29.49 7.80
N THR A 261 9.09 30.24 6.80
CA THR A 261 7.89 31.05 6.98
C THR A 261 6.63 30.19 6.95
N GLN A 262 5.58 30.66 7.64
CA GLN A 262 4.28 29.99 7.63
C GLN A 262 3.64 30.07 6.24
N VAL A 263 2.88 29.03 5.88
CA VAL A 263 2.06 29.02 4.67
C VAL A 263 0.73 29.71 4.96
N GLU A 264 0.39 30.73 4.18
CA GLU A 264 -0.81 31.57 4.35
C GLU A 264 -2.10 30.75 4.31
N SER A 265 -2.11 29.67 3.53
CA SER A 265 -3.26 28.78 3.43
C SER A 265 -3.38 27.78 4.61
N ASN A 266 -2.49 27.81 5.61
CA ASN A 266 -2.65 27.00 6.82
C ASN A 266 -3.92 27.38 7.60
N PRO A 267 -4.58 26.44 8.30
CA PRO A 267 -5.82 26.67 9.03
C PRO A 267 -5.72 27.71 10.15
N PHE A 268 -4.56 27.88 10.76
CA PHE A 268 -4.36 28.77 11.92
C PHE A 268 -3.22 29.78 11.72
N TYR A 269 -3.02 30.21 10.46
CA TYR A 269 -1.99 31.17 10.07
C TYR A 269 -2.00 32.45 10.93
N THR A 270 -0.82 32.91 11.35
CA THR A 270 -0.65 34.18 12.09
C THR A 270 0.36 35.13 11.44
N GLY A 271 1.19 34.62 10.52
CA GLY A 271 2.29 35.36 9.90
C GLY A 271 3.53 35.52 10.78
N LYS A 272 3.51 35.04 12.03
CA LYS A 272 4.64 35.18 12.97
C LYS A 272 5.41 33.88 13.10
N LYS A 273 6.70 33.88 12.75
CA LYS A 273 7.54 32.67 12.77
C LYS A 273 7.63 31.98 14.13
N THR A 274 7.37 32.69 15.22
CA THR A 274 7.39 32.17 16.60
C THR A 274 6.11 31.45 17.00
N ASP A 275 4.99 31.67 16.32
CA ASP A 275 3.71 31.12 16.73
C ASP A 275 3.54 29.70 16.19
N ALA A 276 3.54 28.71 17.08
CA ALA A 276 3.36 27.28 16.73
C ALA A 276 2.11 27.04 15.86
N GLN A 277 0.99 27.68 16.19
CA GLN A 277 -0.29 27.43 15.53
C GLN A 277 -0.26 27.63 14.02
N GLY A 278 0.48 28.63 13.52
CA GLY A 278 0.47 28.94 12.09
C GLY A 278 1.23 27.95 11.23
N TYR A 279 1.89 26.96 11.84
CA TYR A 279 2.52 25.83 11.15
C TYR A 279 1.61 24.60 11.05
N ILE A 280 0.55 24.51 11.85
CA ILE A 280 -0.29 23.32 11.96
C ILE A 280 -1.14 23.15 10.69
N TYR A 281 -1.07 21.98 10.07
CA TYR A 281 -2.01 21.54 9.03
C TYR A 281 -3.10 20.62 9.60
N SER A 282 -2.72 19.64 10.41
CA SER A 282 -3.61 18.75 11.18
C SER A 282 -3.09 18.58 12.61
N LEU A 283 -3.95 18.25 13.56
CA LEU A 283 -3.64 18.08 14.98
C LEU A 283 -4.30 16.83 15.58
N GLY A 284 -4.04 16.52 16.85
CA GLY A 284 -4.65 15.38 17.54
C GLY A 284 -4.05 14.01 17.16
N LEU A 285 -2.77 14.00 16.80
CA LEU A 285 -1.99 12.80 16.44
C LEU A 285 -1.13 12.35 17.62
N ARG A 286 -0.73 11.08 17.66
CA ARG A 286 0.14 10.55 18.72
C ARG A 286 1.61 10.60 18.34
N ASN A 287 1.98 9.89 17.28
CA ASN A 287 3.35 9.76 16.82
C ASN A 287 3.38 9.52 15.28
N PRO A 288 3.14 10.59 14.50
CA PRO A 288 2.96 10.53 13.05
C PRO A 288 4.30 10.58 12.28
N PHE A 289 5.17 9.58 12.49
CA PHE A 289 6.49 9.55 11.84
C PHE A 289 6.44 9.33 10.34
N ALA A 290 5.53 8.48 9.90
CA ALA A 290 5.39 8.05 8.52
C ALA A 290 4.37 8.92 7.78
N ILE A 291 4.85 9.77 6.88
CA ILE A 291 4.02 10.67 6.07
C ILE A 291 4.37 10.57 4.59
N ALA A 292 3.36 10.60 3.72
CA ALA A 292 3.59 10.58 2.26
C ALA A 292 2.55 11.41 1.52
N LYS A 293 2.96 12.04 0.43
CA LYS A 293 2.07 12.74 -0.50
C LYS A 293 1.79 11.85 -1.72
N SER A 294 0.52 11.64 -2.06
CA SER A 294 0.14 10.96 -3.29
C SER A 294 0.31 11.85 -4.52
N GLU A 295 0.23 11.24 -5.71
CA GLU A 295 0.29 11.99 -6.97
C GLU A 295 -0.91 12.93 -7.19
N GLY A 296 -2.07 12.65 -6.57
CA GLY A 296 -3.21 13.58 -6.59
C GLY A 296 -3.08 14.73 -5.59
N GLY A 297 -2.03 14.73 -4.76
CA GLY A 297 -1.70 15.82 -3.85
C GLY A 297 -2.21 15.67 -2.43
N GLU A 298 -2.89 14.57 -2.12
CA GLU A 298 -3.32 14.24 -0.75
C GLU A 298 -2.12 13.81 0.11
N VAL A 299 -2.16 14.11 1.40
CA VAL A 299 -1.13 13.70 2.36
C VAL A 299 -1.70 12.64 3.29
N TYR A 300 -0.97 11.53 3.44
CA TYR A 300 -1.33 10.42 4.31
C TYR A 300 -0.37 10.34 5.49
N ILE A 301 -0.89 9.84 6.61
CA ILE A 301 -0.15 9.70 7.86
C ILE A 301 -0.40 8.30 8.40
N ALA A 302 0.66 7.54 8.63
CA ALA A 302 0.61 6.35 9.46
C ALA A 302 1.08 6.73 10.88
N ASP A 303 0.14 6.75 11.81
CA ASP A 303 0.29 7.26 13.16
C ASP A 303 0.45 6.09 14.14
N ASN A 304 1.59 6.05 14.84
CA ASN A 304 1.91 4.97 15.78
C ASN A 304 1.03 5.13 17.01
N GLY A 305 0.27 4.10 17.39
CA GLY A 305 -0.52 4.08 18.62
C GLY A 305 0.14 3.32 19.76
N PRO A 306 -0.57 3.10 20.88
CA PRO A 306 -0.07 2.31 21.99
C PRO A 306 0.09 0.83 21.63
N GLU A 307 -0.98 0.19 21.17
CA GLU A 307 -0.98 -1.22 20.76
C GLU A 307 -1.47 -1.44 19.33
N ILE A 308 -2.21 -0.46 18.80
CA ILE A 308 -2.74 -0.44 17.44
C ILE A 308 -2.28 0.83 16.76
N ASP A 309 -1.99 0.78 15.45
CA ASP A 309 -1.65 1.97 14.68
C ASP A 309 -2.84 2.35 13.78
N ARG A 310 -2.80 3.55 13.18
CA ARG A 310 -3.81 3.96 12.20
C ARG A 310 -3.19 4.58 10.95
N LEU A 311 -3.87 4.42 9.83
CA LEU A 311 -3.63 5.17 8.61
C LEU A 311 -4.75 6.20 8.45
N VAL A 312 -4.40 7.48 8.34
CA VAL A 312 -5.33 8.59 8.16
C VAL A 312 -4.94 9.40 6.92
N LYS A 313 -5.94 10.08 6.32
CA LYS A 313 -5.71 11.14 5.35
C LYS A 313 -5.67 12.48 6.07
N ALA A 314 -4.59 13.22 5.93
CA ALA A 314 -4.47 14.56 6.49
C ALA A 314 -5.56 15.47 5.91
N SER A 315 -6.18 16.28 6.76
CA SER A 315 -7.24 17.21 6.36
C SER A 315 -7.01 18.55 7.04
N ARG A 316 -7.19 19.64 6.28
CA ARG A 316 -6.88 21.00 6.74
C ARG A 316 -7.67 21.34 8.02
N GLY A 317 -6.95 21.58 9.12
CA GLY A 317 -7.51 21.94 10.42
C GLY A 317 -8.14 20.79 11.19
N MET A 318 -8.02 19.55 10.70
CA MET A 318 -8.62 18.38 11.33
C MET A 318 -7.93 18.04 12.65
N ASP A 319 -8.74 17.93 13.70
CA ASP A 319 -8.33 17.46 15.02
C ASP A 319 -8.69 15.96 15.15
N PHE A 320 -7.68 15.10 15.08
CA PHE A 320 -7.86 13.67 15.25
C PHE A 320 -8.04 13.35 16.74
N PRO A 321 -8.83 12.34 17.13
CA PRO A 321 -9.33 12.27 18.51
C PRO A 321 -8.36 11.64 19.52
N TRP A 322 -7.03 11.71 19.32
CA TRP A 322 -6.04 11.04 20.17
C TRP A 322 -6.15 11.41 21.66
N ASP A 323 -6.63 10.50 22.49
CA ASP A 323 -6.95 10.74 23.90
C ASP A 323 -6.16 9.86 24.89
N ASN A 324 -5.02 9.34 24.43
CA ASN A 324 -4.22 8.32 25.14
C ASN A 324 -4.82 6.90 25.16
N THR A 325 -5.84 6.60 24.36
CA THR A 325 -6.48 5.28 24.33
C THR A 325 -6.42 4.63 22.95
N ASN A 326 -6.43 3.29 22.89
CA ASN A 326 -6.57 2.56 21.62
C ASN A 326 -7.87 2.94 20.88
N PRO A 327 -9.06 3.01 21.51
CA PRO A 327 -10.27 3.45 20.83
C PRO A 327 -10.15 4.75 20.04
N SER A 328 -9.44 5.78 20.54
CA SER A 328 -9.25 7.00 19.76
C SER A 328 -8.54 6.79 18.42
N MET A 329 -7.70 5.76 18.33
CA MET A 329 -6.98 5.43 17.10
C MET A 329 -7.89 4.86 16.01
N THR A 330 -9.11 4.40 16.34
CA THR A 330 -10.04 3.79 15.36
C THR A 330 -10.99 4.79 14.70
N TYR A 331 -11.08 6.02 15.22
CA TYR A 331 -11.97 7.05 14.69
C TYR A 331 -11.27 7.92 13.64
N ASN A 332 -12.05 8.38 12.66
CA ASN A 332 -11.59 9.24 11.56
C ASN A 332 -10.37 8.70 10.81
N ASN A 333 -10.23 7.38 10.75
CA ASN A 333 -9.16 6.70 10.02
C ASN A 333 -9.67 6.01 8.77
N MET A 334 -8.74 5.73 7.86
CA MET A 334 -8.99 4.95 6.66
C MET A 334 -8.79 3.46 6.92
N MET A 335 -7.88 3.15 7.84
CA MET A 335 -7.53 1.79 8.23
C MET A 335 -6.90 1.79 9.62
N THR A 336 -7.17 0.72 10.37
CA THR A 336 -6.51 0.44 11.65
C THR A 336 -5.60 -0.76 11.47
N PHE A 337 -4.38 -0.69 12.01
CA PHE A 337 -3.48 -1.82 12.14
C PHE A 337 -3.75 -2.49 13.50
N PRO A 338 -4.38 -3.68 13.55
CA PRO A 338 -4.84 -4.27 14.81
C PRO A 338 -3.70 -4.76 15.72
N LYS A 339 -2.48 -4.81 15.18
CA LYS A 339 -1.23 -4.95 15.93
C LYS A 339 -0.32 -3.83 15.44
N SER A 340 0.30 -3.10 16.37
CA SER A 340 1.25 -2.06 16.02
C SER A 340 2.38 -2.62 15.16
N ILE A 341 2.52 -2.05 13.97
CA ILE A 341 3.58 -2.33 13.00
C ILE A 341 4.76 -1.38 13.19
N GLY A 342 4.59 -0.31 13.98
CA GLY A 342 5.59 0.71 14.22
C GLY A 342 5.97 1.52 12.97
N PRO A 343 5.04 2.25 12.30
CA PRO A 343 5.33 3.01 11.09
C PRO A 343 6.47 4.01 11.32
N ALA A 344 7.62 3.78 10.71
CA ALA A 344 8.80 4.65 10.83
C ALA A 344 8.86 5.67 9.68
N ASP A 345 8.56 5.23 8.46
CA ASP A 345 8.52 6.08 7.28
C ASP A 345 7.52 5.53 6.26
N MET A 346 7.09 6.36 5.31
CA MET A 346 6.14 5.99 4.27
C MET A 346 6.42 6.76 2.97
N ILE A 347 6.25 6.07 1.84
CA ILE A 347 6.30 6.67 0.51
C ILE A 347 5.05 6.29 -0.28
N TYR A 348 4.68 7.12 -1.26
CA TYR A 348 3.69 6.77 -2.27
C TYR A 348 4.40 6.38 -3.56
N VAL A 349 3.97 5.29 -4.20
CA VAL A 349 4.51 4.86 -5.50
C VAL A 349 3.57 5.31 -6.63
N PRO A 350 3.98 6.26 -7.50
CA PRO A 350 3.14 6.78 -8.58
C PRO A 350 2.68 5.71 -9.58
N LYS A 351 1.54 5.96 -10.23
CA LYS A 351 0.95 4.99 -11.19
C LYS A 351 1.83 4.71 -12.41
N ASN A 352 2.79 5.57 -12.71
CA ASN A 352 3.75 5.39 -13.81
C ASN A 352 5.11 4.81 -13.37
N HIS A 353 5.30 4.46 -12.09
CA HIS A 353 6.60 4.02 -11.58
C HIS A 353 7.06 2.66 -12.15
N LYS A 354 8.37 2.35 -12.17
CA LYS A 354 8.90 1.06 -12.66
C LYS A 354 8.58 -0.13 -11.76
N LEU A 355 8.27 0.12 -10.48
CA LEU A 355 7.80 -0.90 -9.53
C LEU A 355 6.30 -1.15 -9.73
N THR A 356 5.98 -1.84 -10.82
CA THR A 356 4.63 -2.02 -11.36
C THR A 356 3.62 -2.53 -10.33
N ALA A 357 3.97 -3.56 -9.55
CA ALA A 357 3.08 -4.14 -8.55
C ALA A 357 2.81 -3.22 -7.34
N LEU A 358 3.61 -2.17 -7.13
CA LEU A 358 3.44 -1.20 -6.05
C LEU A 358 2.77 0.10 -6.50
N ARG A 359 2.49 0.29 -7.79
CA ARG A 359 1.81 1.48 -8.31
C ARG A 359 0.51 1.78 -7.55
N GLY A 360 0.30 3.03 -7.15
CA GLY A 360 -0.88 3.44 -6.38
C GLY A 360 -0.89 2.96 -4.93
N HIS A 361 0.22 2.44 -4.42
CA HIS A 361 0.32 2.01 -3.02
C HIS A 361 1.08 3.03 -2.18
N LEU A 362 0.66 3.14 -0.91
CA LEU A 362 1.53 3.59 0.16
C LEU A 362 2.40 2.42 0.59
N VAL A 363 3.72 2.62 0.65
CA VAL A 363 4.68 1.63 1.16
C VAL A 363 5.22 2.14 2.49
N ILE A 364 5.08 1.34 3.54
CA ILE A 364 5.37 1.71 4.92
C ILE A 364 6.54 0.87 5.43
N ALA A 365 7.54 1.54 6.01
CA ALA A 365 8.58 0.90 6.81
C ALA A 365 8.01 0.60 8.20
N ALA A 366 7.83 -0.68 8.49
CA ALA A 366 7.26 -1.17 9.73
C ALA A 366 8.38 -1.63 10.67
N SER A 367 8.79 -0.74 11.58
CA SER A 367 9.95 -0.94 12.45
C SER A 367 9.73 -2.05 13.48
N HIS A 368 8.53 -2.18 14.06
CA HIS A 368 8.28 -3.17 15.12
C HIS A 368 8.37 -4.62 14.66
N ILE A 369 8.20 -4.84 13.36
CA ILE A 369 8.15 -6.16 12.72
C ILE A 369 9.19 -6.31 11.62
N THR A 370 10.09 -5.33 11.44
CA THR A 370 11.20 -5.45 10.49
C THR A 370 10.70 -5.73 9.06
N SER A 371 9.75 -4.94 8.56
CA SER A 371 9.04 -5.29 7.32
C SER A 371 8.71 -4.08 6.43
N LEU A 372 8.44 -4.34 5.15
CA LEU A 372 7.77 -3.38 4.26
C LEU A 372 6.34 -3.83 4.01
N LEU A 373 5.39 -2.93 4.25
CA LEU A 373 3.97 -3.16 4.01
C LEU A 373 3.48 -2.25 2.88
N ALA A 374 2.77 -2.81 1.91
CA ALA A 374 2.09 -2.05 0.87
C ALA A 374 0.58 -1.96 1.17
N VAL A 375 0.03 -0.75 1.09
CA VAL A 375 -1.40 -0.45 1.28
C VAL A 375 -1.93 0.19 -0.01
N PRO A 376 -2.84 -0.47 -0.75
CA PRO A 376 -3.41 0.11 -1.96
C PRO A 376 -4.39 1.24 -1.61
N ILE A 377 -4.24 2.40 -2.26
CA ILE A 377 -5.08 3.56 -2.02
C ILE A 377 -5.65 4.17 -3.30
N ASP A 378 -6.73 4.93 -3.13
CA ASP A 378 -7.24 5.91 -4.08
C ASP A 378 -7.59 7.19 -3.31
N ASP A 379 -7.18 8.36 -3.83
CA ASP A 379 -7.34 9.65 -3.14
C ASP A 379 -8.80 9.98 -2.77
N ARG A 380 -9.77 9.45 -3.54
CA ARG A 380 -11.20 9.68 -3.33
C ARG A 380 -11.83 8.57 -2.49
N LYS A 381 -11.42 7.31 -2.70
CA LYS A 381 -12.06 6.15 -2.06
C LYS A 381 -11.37 5.69 -0.78
N GLY A 382 -10.16 6.15 -0.49
CA GLY A 382 -9.38 5.72 0.66
C GLY A 382 -8.61 4.42 0.39
N VAL A 383 -8.59 3.50 1.36
CA VAL A 383 -7.97 2.17 1.17
C VAL A 383 -8.90 1.32 0.32
N ILE A 384 -8.38 0.79 -0.79
CA ILE A 384 -9.19 0.10 -1.82
C ILE A 384 -8.93 -1.40 -1.89
N GLY A 385 -8.15 -1.96 -0.97
CA GLY A 385 -7.83 -3.37 -0.94
C GLY A 385 -7.03 -3.78 0.29
N GLU A 386 -6.78 -5.09 0.39
CA GLU A 386 -6.02 -5.66 1.50
C GLU A 386 -4.54 -5.26 1.44
N PRO A 387 -3.94 -4.83 2.57
CA PRO A 387 -2.52 -4.62 2.64
C PRO A 387 -1.74 -5.94 2.51
N TRP A 388 -0.54 -5.85 1.95
CA TRP A 388 0.30 -7.03 1.71
C TRP A 388 1.77 -6.75 1.95
N TRP A 389 2.47 -7.78 2.42
CA TRP A 389 3.89 -7.67 2.72
C TRP A 389 4.73 -7.68 1.45
N VAL A 390 5.67 -6.73 1.37
CA VAL A 390 6.67 -6.65 0.31
C VAL A 390 7.96 -7.34 0.73
N VAL A 391 8.37 -7.12 1.99
CA VAL A 391 9.57 -7.68 2.62
C VAL A 391 9.22 -8.13 4.03
N LEU A 392 9.65 -9.34 4.39
CA LEU A 392 9.54 -9.95 5.71
C LEU A 392 10.89 -10.56 6.13
N PRO A 393 11.20 -10.67 7.42
CA PRO A 393 12.36 -11.41 7.87
C PRO A 393 12.13 -12.93 7.73
N THR A 394 13.14 -13.72 7.31
CA THR A 394 13.01 -15.21 7.27
C THR A 394 12.89 -15.84 8.65
N LYS A 395 13.54 -15.23 9.65
CA LYS A 395 13.40 -15.49 11.07
C LYS A 395 13.50 -14.16 11.79
N TYR A 396 12.59 -13.92 12.73
CA TYR A 396 12.81 -12.86 13.70
C TYR A 396 13.91 -13.32 14.67
N GLU A 397 15.15 -12.94 14.40
CA GLU A 397 16.25 -13.19 15.33
C GLU A 397 16.18 -12.18 16.48
N GLU A 398 15.59 -12.57 17.61
CA GLU A 398 15.59 -11.73 18.81
C GLU A 398 16.99 -11.26 19.22
N GLU A 399 18.03 -12.03 18.87
CA GLU A 399 19.44 -11.71 19.16
C GLU A 399 19.97 -10.51 18.35
N ARG A 400 19.37 -10.23 17.18
CA ARG A 400 19.76 -9.16 16.25
C ARG A 400 18.54 -8.51 15.60
N ARG A 401 18.02 -7.45 16.24
CA ARG A 401 16.90 -6.68 15.69
C ARG A 401 17.38 -5.84 14.50
N GLN A 402 16.56 -5.78 13.44
CA GLN A 402 16.84 -4.98 12.25
C GLN A 402 15.61 -4.12 11.94
N ASP A 403 15.59 -2.87 12.36
CA ASP A 403 14.39 -2.04 12.25
C ASP A 403 14.48 -1.20 10.98
N PHE A 404 13.53 -1.36 10.05
CA PHE A 404 13.43 -0.45 8.90
C PHE A 404 13.00 0.93 9.38
N THR A 405 13.80 1.94 9.04
CA THR A 405 13.68 3.29 9.61
C THR A 405 13.29 4.33 8.58
N GLY A 406 13.74 4.20 7.32
CA GLY A 406 13.53 5.24 6.31
C GLY A 406 13.41 4.67 4.91
N LEU A 407 12.64 5.36 4.07
CA LEU A 407 12.34 4.99 2.69
C LEU A 407 12.60 6.15 1.74
N ALA A 408 13.16 5.85 0.57
CA ALA A 408 13.22 6.81 -0.52
C ALA A 408 12.88 6.11 -1.85
N LEU A 409 11.98 6.72 -2.62
CA LEU A 409 11.58 6.20 -3.93
C LEU A 409 12.51 6.77 -5.01
N GLY A 410 13.38 5.93 -5.54
CA GLY A 410 14.18 6.24 -6.73
C GLY A 410 13.53 5.66 -7.98
N GLU A 411 13.94 6.14 -9.16
CA GLU A 411 13.37 5.67 -10.43
C GLU A 411 13.53 4.17 -10.68
N ASP A 412 14.49 3.53 -10.01
CA ASP A 412 14.87 2.13 -10.20
C ASP A 412 14.53 1.23 -9.00
N GLY A 413 14.01 1.78 -7.90
CA GLY A 413 13.72 1.00 -6.71
C GLY A 413 13.33 1.82 -5.48
N ILE A 414 13.07 1.11 -4.38
CA ILE A 414 12.88 1.73 -3.06
C ILE A 414 14.16 1.51 -2.27
N TYR A 415 14.80 2.60 -1.88
CA TYR A 415 15.95 2.59 -0.98
C TYR A 415 15.46 2.56 0.46
N ILE A 416 16.11 1.74 1.29
CA ILE A 416 15.66 1.42 2.64
C ILE A 416 16.83 1.58 3.59
N SER A 417 16.71 2.49 4.56
CA SER A 417 17.61 2.54 5.71
C SER A 417 17.07 1.67 6.83
N HIS A 418 17.97 1.12 7.62
CA HIS A 418 17.61 0.30 8.77
C HIS A 418 18.66 0.39 9.87
N ILE A 419 18.25 0.18 11.11
CA ILE A 419 19.14 0.06 12.25
C ILE A 419 19.32 -1.40 12.60
N ARG A 420 20.57 -1.81 12.79
CA ARG A 420 20.91 -3.14 13.32
C ARG A 420 21.39 -2.97 14.75
N MET A 421 20.87 -3.78 15.66
CA MET A 421 21.23 -3.72 17.08
C MET A 421 21.38 -5.12 17.68
N ARG A 422 22.24 -5.23 18.70
CA ARG A 422 22.40 -6.47 19.46
C ARG A 422 21.41 -6.53 20.61
N LYS A 423 20.98 -7.73 20.99
CA LYS A 423 20.08 -7.96 22.14
C LYS A 423 20.66 -7.49 23.48
N ASP A 424 21.97 -7.54 23.65
CA ASP A 424 22.69 -7.05 24.84
C ASP A 424 22.96 -5.53 24.80
N GLY A 425 22.53 -4.84 23.73
CA GLY A 425 22.72 -3.41 23.53
C GLY A 425 23.85 -3.07 22.56
N GLY A 426 23.69 -1.92 21.91
CA GLY A 426 24.65 -1.36 20.98
C GLY A 426 24.27 -1.55 19.51
N LEU A 427 24.74 -0.61 18.71
CA LEU A 427 24.45 -0.48 17.28
C LEU A 427 25.50 -1.24 16.45
N LEU A 428 25.04 -1.84 15.36
CA LEU A 428 25.88 -2.50 14.38
C LEU A 428 25.82 -1.71 13.06
N PRO A 429 26.91 -1.66 12.28
CA PRO A 429 26.87 -1.12 10.94
C PRO A 429 25.76 -1.76 10.11
N ALA A 430 25.04 -0.94 9.37
CA ALA A 430 23.90 -1.33 8.58
C ALA A 430 24.04 -0.73 7.17
N PRO A 431 23.97 -1.54 6.10
CA PRO A 431 23.95 -0.98 4.75
C PRO A 431 22.62 -0.29 4.45
N VAL A 432 22.59 0.53 3.40
CA VAL A 432 21.34 0.88 2.74
C VAL A 432 20.95 -0.29 1.84
N LEU A 433 19.73 -0.78 2.02
CA LEU A 433 19.13 -1.81 1.18
C LEU A 433 18.36 -1.16 0.05
N LYS A 434 18.10 -1.92 -1.01
CA LYS A 434 17.29 -1.47 -2.13
C LYS A 434 16.41 -2.58 -2.66
N LEU A 435 15.11 -2.29 -2.70
CA LEU A 435 14.12 -3.14 -3.34
C LEU A 435 14.03 -2.76 -4.82
N ILE A 436 14.36 -3.71 -5.69
CA ILE A 436 14.30 -3.56 -7.15
C ILE A 436 13.29 -4.56 -7.74
N PRO A 437 12.82 -4.34 -8.99
CA PRO A 437 12.15 -5.40 -9.73
C PRO A 437 13.05 -6.65 -9.77
N GLY A 438 12.50 -7.81 -9.46
CA GLY A 438 13.31 -9.01 -9.34
C GLY A 438 13.93 -9.40 -10.68
N LYS A 439 15.17 -9.92 -10.66
CA LYS A 439 15.92 -10.38 -11.85
C LYS A 439 15.16 -11.40 -12.72
N ILE A 440 14.12 -12.04 -12.17
CA ILE A 440 13.23 -12.99 -12.86
C ILE A 440 12.01 -12.31 -13.50
N SER A 441 11.65 -11.07 -13.09
CA SER A 441 10.43 -10.38 -13.54
C SER A 441 10.63 -9.38 -14.67
N ALA A 442 11.87 -8.98 -14.98
CA ALA A 442 12.13 -8.15 -16.16
C ALA A 442 11.73 -8.86 -17.47
N GLU A 443 11.72 -10.20 -17.47
CA GLU A 443 11.30 -11.02 -18.62
C GLU A 443 9.88 -11.59 -18.51
N LYS A 444 9.16 -11.45 -17.38
CA LYS A 444 7.93 -12.24 -17.14
C LYS A 444 6.80 -11.59 -16.34
N MET A 445 6.75 -10.26 -16.19
CA MET A 445 5.55 -9.64 -15.59
C MET A 445 4.44 -9.44 -16.64
N LYS A 446 3.66 -10.50 -16.91
CA LYS A 446 2.43 -10.42 -17.70
C LYS A 446 1.34 -9.72 -16.88
N TYR A 447 0.94 -8.51 -17.29
CA TYR A 447 -0.31 -7.94 -16.84
C TYR A 447 -1.46 -8.82 -17.33
N THR A 448 -2.50 -9.03 -16.52
CA THR A 448 -3.74 -9.58 -17.07
C THR A 448 -4.38 -8.54 -18.00
N GLY A 449 -5.15 -8.97 -19.00
CA GLY A 449 -5.83 -8.02 -19.89
C GLY A 449 -6.76 -7.05 -19.15
N GLU A 450 -7.37 -7.50 -18.05
CA GLU A 450 -8.18 -6.64 -17.17
C GLU A 450 -7.35 -5.51 -16.54
N GLN A 451 -6.13 -5.80 -16.07
CA GLN A 451 -5.24 -4.78 -15.51
C GLN A 451 -4.78 -3.79 -16.58
N LEU A 452 -4.53 -4.26 -17.81
CA LEU A 452 -4.14 -3.41 -18.92
C LEU A 452 -5.24 -2.42 -19.30
N VAL A 453 -6.52 -2.77 -19.15
CA VAL A 453 -7.64 -1.86 -19.40
C VAL A 453 -7.58 -0.61 -18.52
N GLU A 454 -7.19 -0.76 -17.26
CA GLU A 454 -7.06 0.37 -16.33
C GLU A 454 -5.74 1.13 -16.56
N VAL A 455 -4.62 0.40 -16.68
CA VAL A 455 -3.28 1.00 -16.82
C VAL A 455 -3.14 1.80 -18.12
N LYS A 456 -3.72 1.29 -19.21
CA LYS A 456 -3.70 1.95 -20.51
C LYS A 456 -4.88 2.93 -20.68
N GLY A 457 -5.74 3.06 -19.66
CA GLY A 457 -6.84 4.03 -19.66
C GLY A 457 -7.93 3.74 -20.70
N CYS A 458 -8.13 2.48 -21.09
CA CYS A 458 -9.10 2.10 -22.13
C CYS A 458 -10.53 2.55 -21.79
N ARG A 459 -10.88 2.59 -20.49
CA ARG A 459 -12.21 3.02 -20.00
C ARG A 459 -12.48 4.51 -20.14
N SER A 460 -11.47 5.33 -20.45
CA SER A 460 -11.67 6.75 -20.76
C SER A 460 -12.52 6.96 -22.01
N CYS A 461 -12.46 6.01 -22.95
CA CYS A 461 -13.20 6.07 -24.21
C CYS A 461 -14.21 4.93 -24.38
N HIS A 462 -13.88 3.72 -23.91
CA HIS A 462 -14.71 2.52 -24.11
C HIS A 462 -15.51 2.15 -22.85
N THR A 463 -16.62 1.44 -23.05
CA THR A 463 -17.31 0.70 -21.99
C THR A 463 -16.81 -0.74 -21.97
N LEU A 464 -16.41 -1.20 -20.78
CA LEU A 464 -15.89 -2.54 -20.47
C LEU A 464 -16.42 -3.00 -19.11
N GLY A 465 -17.04 -4.17 -19.06
CA GLY A 465 -17.76 -4.69 -17.89
C GLY A 465 -18.91 -3.78 -17.43
N GLY A 466 -19.58 -3.08 -18.34
CA GLY A 466 -20.64 -2.11 -18.02
C GLY A 466 -20.17 -0.79 -17.40
N VAL A 467 -18.86 -0.51 -17.42
CA VAL A 467 -18.26 0.69 -16.82
C VAL A 467 -17.29 1.33 -17.82
N GLY A 468 -17.29 2.66 -17.88
CA GLY A 468 -16.41 3.43 -18.77
C GLY A 468 -17.17 4.55 -19.46
N SER A 469 -16.68 4.96 -20.63
CA SER A 469 -17.26 6.02 -21.43
C SER A 469 -17.92 5.48 -22.71
N ASN A 470 -18.66 6.33 -23.40
CA ASN A 470 -19.31 6.04 -24.68
C ASN A 470 -18.72 6.88 -25.83
N VAL A 471 -17.49 7.38 -25.67
CA VAL A 471 -16.76 8.13 -26.71
C VAL A 471 -16.35 7.20 -27.86
N ALA A 472 -16.06 5.94 -27.56
CA ALA A 472 -15.71 4.90 -28.51
C ALA A 472 -16.64 3.67 -28.34
N PRO A 473 -16.64 2.72 -29.30
CA PRO A 473 -17.58 1.59 -29.28
C PRO A 473 -17.52 0.77 -27.99
N ASN A 474 -18.68 0.31 -27.54
CA ASN A 474 -18.78 -0.61 -26.41
C ASN A 474 -18.06 -1.94 -26.74
N LEU A 475 -17.21 -2.40 -25.81
CA LEU A 475 -16.39 -3.59 -25.98
C LEU A 475 -16.98 -4.84 -25.30
N ASP A 476 -18.03 -4.71 -24.48
CA ASP A 476 -18.73 -5.84 -23.83
C ASP A 476 -19.37 -6.78 -24.84
N GLN A 477 -19.76 -6.27 -26.01
CA GLN A 477 -20.47 -7.00 -27.06
C GLN A 477 -19.66 -7.00 -28.37
N ILE A 478 -18.33 -7.01 -28.27
CA ILE A 478 -17.46 -6.91 -29.45
C ILE A 478 -17.70 -8.05 -30.45
N ARG A 479 -18.03 -9.25 -29.98
CA ARG A 479 -18.28 -10.42 -30.84
C ARG A 479 -19.54 -10.28 -31.68
N SER A 480 -20.69 -9.99 -31.06
CA SER A 480 -21.95 -9.82 -31.80
C SER A 480 -21.89 -8.66 -32.77
N ARG A 481 -21.33 -7.52 -32.33
CA ARG A 481 -21.15 -6.34 -33.18
C ARG A 481 -20.27 -6.60 -34.40
N LEU A 482 -19.16 -7.32 -34.22
CA LEU A 482 -18.23 -7.60 -35.33
C LEU A 482 -18.68 -8.75 -36.23
N ASP A 483 -19.51 -9.68 -35.76
CA ASP A 483 -20.12 -10.71 -36.62
C ASP A 483 -20.92 -10.09 -37.78
N GLU A 484 -21.76 -9.10 -37.47
CA GLU A 484 -22.52 -8.35 -38.47
C GLU A 484 -21.60 -7.48 -39.34
N THR A 485 -20.63 -6.82 -38.70
CA THR A 485 -19.68 -5.94 -39.40
C THR A 485 -18.91 -6.71 -40.48
N PHE A 486 -18.35 -7.89 -40.16
CA PHE A 486 -17.53 -8.67 -41.09
C PHE A 486 -18.30 -9.20 -42.31
N LYS A 487 -19.64 -9.24 -42.25
CA LYS A 487 -20.52 -9.67 -43.35
C LYS A 487 -21.10 -8.49 -44.16
N SER A 488 -20.91 -7.27 -43.68
CA SER A 488 -21.49 -6.08 -44.32
C SER A 488 -20.78 -5.70 -45.61
N ALA A 489 -21.55 -5.23 -46.60
CA ALA A 489 -21.01 -4.70 -47.85
C ALA A 489 -20.10 -3.48 -47.61
N ASP A 490 -20.43 -2.66 -46.61
CA ASP A 490 -19.65 -1.48 -46.22
C ASP A 490 -18.25 -1.86 -45.71
N PHE A 491 -18.15 -2.93 -44.91
CA PHE A 491 -16.86 -3.41 -44.42
C PHE A 491 -15.97 -3.97 -45.55
N LEU A 492 -16.56 -4.74 -46.48
CA LEU A 492 -15.82 -5.24 -47.65
C LEU A 492 -15.38 -4.11 -48.57
N LYS A 493 -16.22 -3.09 -48.74
CA LYS A 493 -15.87 -1.87 -49.47
C LYS A 493 -14.72 -1.12 -48.79
N GLN A 494 -14.77 -0.95 -47.46
CA GLN A 494 -13.71 -0.33 -46.67
C GLN A 494 -12.37 -1.07 -46.81
N ILE A 495 -12.38 -2.40 -46.80
CA ILE A 495 -11.17 -3.20 -47.03
C ILE A 495 -10.58 -2.89 -48.41
N LYS A 496 -11.40 -2.89 -49.46
CA LYS A 496 -10.97 -2.62 -50.83
C LYS A 496 -10.43 -1.19 -51.02
N GLU A 497 -11.02 -0.21 -50.34
CA GLU A 497 -10.51 1.17 -50.36
C GLU A 497 -9.11 1.24 -49.74
N MET A 498 -8.89 0.53 -48.63
CA MET A 498 -7.59 0.52 -47.95
C MET A 498 -6.47 -0.20 -48.72
N GLU A 499 -6.80 -1.09 -49.66
CA GLU A 499 -5.80 -1.70 -50.57
C GLU A 499 -5.09 -0.65 -51.43
N SER A 500 -5.76 0.47 -51.71
CA SER A 500 -5.20 1.58 -52.50
C SER A 500 -4.40 2.60 -51.67
N TYR A 501 -4.39 2.48 -50.34
CA TYR A 501 -3.75 3.44 -49.44
C TYR A 501 -2.26 3.11 -49.20
N SER A 502 -1.44 3.32 -50.25
CA SER A 502 -0.03 2.93 -50.30
C SER A 502 0.91 3.68 -49.34
N GLU A 503 0.47 4.82 -48.80
CA GLU A 503 1.25 5.64 -47.86
C GLU A 503 1.25 5.09 -46.42
N GLU A 504 0.54 3.98 -46.15
CA GLU A 504 0.53 3.32 -44.85
C GLU A 504 1.87 2.62 -44.53
N PRO A 505 2.46 2.83 -43.34
CA PRO A 505 3.59 2.03 -42.87
C PRO A 505 3.24 0.53 -42.80
N GLU A 506 4.13 -0.32 -43.32
CA GLU A 506 3.89 -1.77 -43.44
C GLU A 506 2.63 -2.13 -44.28
N HIS A 507 2.31 -1.36 -45.32
CA HIS A 507 1.12 -1.52 -46.18
C HIS A 507 0.83 -2.98 -46.60
N GLU A 508 1.83 -3.73 -47.07
CA GLU A 508 1.66 -5.12 -47.52
C GLU A 508 1.20 -6.05 -46.37
N LYS A 509 1.76 -5.87 -45.17
CA LYS A 509 1.37 -6.62 -43.97
C LYS A 509 -0.09 -6.35 -43.62
N TRP A 510 -0.51 -5.08 -43.64
CA TRP A 510 -1.89 -4.71 -43.29
C TRP A 510 -2.89 -5.16 -44.37
N ASN A 511 -2.53 -5.14 -45.65
CA ASN A 511 -3.35 -5.76 -46.71
C ASN A 511 -3.49 -7.27 -46.51
N GLY A 512 -2.42 -7.97 -46.11
CA GLY A 512 -2.50 -9.38 -45.75
C GLY A 512 -3.46 -9.66 -44.58
N VAL A 513 -3.51 -8.78 -43.59
CA VAL A 513 -4.48 -8.84 -42.48
C VAL A 513 -5.91 -8.59 -42.97
N ARG A 514 -6.12 -7.54 -43.80
CA ARG A 514 -7.43 -7.19 -44.37
C ARG A 514 -8.00 -8.31 -45.23
N ALA A 515 -7.19 -8.93 -46.08
CA ALA A 515 -7.60 -10.07 -46.90
C ALA A 515 -8.14 -11.24 -46.06
N LYS A 516 -7.49 -11.55 -44.93
CA LYS A 516 -8.00 -12.55 -43.98
C LYS A 516 -9.33 -12.13 -43.34
N LEU A 517 -9.50 -10.85 -42.99
CA LEU A 517 -10.78 -10.37 -42.46
C LEU A 517 -11.92 -10.43 -43.50
N ALA A 518 -11.60 -10.29 -44.80
CA ALA A 518 -12.54 -10.42 -45.91
C ALA A 518 -12.86 -11.88 -46.30
N ASP A 519 -12.03 -12.86 -45.91
CA ASP A 519 -12.21 -14.26 -46.32
C ASP A 519 -13.55 -14.82 -45.81
N PRO A 520 -14.47 -15.24 -46.68
CA PRO A 520 -15.76 -15.80 -46.26
C PRO A 520 -15.64 -17.15 -45.56
N ASN A 521 -14.51 -17.85 -45.69
CA ASN A 521 -14.29 -19.17 -45.11
C ASN A 521 -13.84 -19.13 -43.64
N LEU A 522 -13.40 -17.97 -43.14
CA LEU A 522 -13.00 -17.82 -41.74
C LEU A 522 -14.22 -17.53 -40.85
N SER A 523 -14.30 -18.25 -39.73
CA SER A 523 -15.31 -18.00 -38.71
C SER A 523 -15.12 -16.65 -38.03
N THR A 524 -16.17 -16.12 -37.43
CA THR A 524 -16.12 -14.86 -36.67
C THR A 524 -15.12 -14.91 -35.53
N LYS A 525 -14.92 -16.07 -34.88
CA LYS A 525 -13.94 -16.24 -33.81
C LYS A 525 -12.49 -16.13 -34.32
N GLU A 526 -12.22 -16.71 -35.49
CA GLU A 526 -10.92 -16.58 -36.16
C GLU A 526 -10.66 -15.15 -36.60
N LYS A 527 -11.66 -14.49 -37.20
CA LYS A 527 -11.59 -13.08 -37.59
C LYS A 527 -11.38 -12.15 -36.39
N LEU A 528 -12.04 -12.40 -35.24
CA LEU A 528 -11.82 -11.65 -34.00
C LEU A 528 -10.39 -11.80 -33.47
N SER A 529 -9.86 -13.03 -33.52
CA SER A 529 -8.48 -13.33 -33.09
C SER A 529 -7.43 -12.65 -33.96
N ILE A 530 -7.79 -12.20 -35.16
CA ILE A 530 -6.97 -11.37 -36.06
C ILE A 530 -7.25 -9.89 -35.82
N TYR A 531 -8.52 -9.50 -35.75
CA TYR A 531 -8.98 -8.11 -35.68
C TYR A 531 -8.52 -7.40 -34.41
N ILE A 532 -8.71 -8.02 -33.24
CA ILE A 532 -8.40 -7.41 -31.95
C ILE A 532 -6.91 -7.04 -31.84
N PRO A 533 -5.95 -7.98 -32.01
CA PRO A 533 -4.54 -7.63 -31.94
C PRO A 533 -4.13 -6.64 -33.04
N SER A 534 -4.69 -6.74 -34.25
CA SER A 534 -4.40 -5.80 -35.34
C SER A 534 -4.87 -4.38 -35.02
N LYS A 535 -6.04 -4.23 -34.40
CA LYS A 535 -6.58 -2.93 -33.98
C LYS A 535 -5.77 -2.32 -32.83
N LEU A 536 -5.27 -3.15 -31.91
CA LEU A 536 -4.40 -2.73 -30.82
C LEU A 536 -3.00 -2.33 -31.31
N GLN A 537 -2.47 -3.01 -32.32
CA GLN A 537 -1.15 -2.74 -32.91
C GLN A 537 -1.16 -1.52 -33.84
N ASN A 538 -2.18 -1.40 -34.69
CA ASN A 538 -2.37 -0.27 -35.60
C ASN A 538 -3.84 0.15 -35.59
N PRO A 539 -4.25 1.12 -34.74
CA PRO A 539 -5.64 1.57 -34.68
C PRO A 539 -6.19 2.15 -36.00
N ARG A 540 -5.33 2.47 -36.96
CA ARG A 540 -5.67 3.07 -38.25
C ARG A 540 -5.75 2.07 -39.40
N PHE A 541 -5.46 0.79 -39.18
CA PHE A 541 -5.37 -0.22 -40.24
C PHE A 541 -6.66 -0.49 -41.02
N LEU A 542 -7.82 -0.01 -40.57
CA LEU A 542 -9.08 -0.06 -41.34
C LEU A 542 -9.60 1.34 -41.69
N ASN A 543 -9.09 2.37 -41.04
CA ASN A 543 -9.56 3.73 -41.20
C ASN A 543 -8.42 4.71 -40.84
N PRO A 544 -7.84 5.42 -41.82
CA PRO A 544 -6.67 6.29 -41.61
C PRO A 544 -6.98 7.47 -40.69
N ILE A 545 -8.25 7.89 -40.58
CA ILE A 545 -8.70 8.98 -39.70
C ILE A 545 -9.23 8.48 -38.34
N SER A 546 -8.95 7.24 -37.96
CA SER A 546 -9.32 6.69 -36.65
C SER A 546 -8.79 7.55 -35.50
N GLY A 547 -9.70 7.98 -34.61
CA GLY A 547 -9.38 8.76 -33.40
C GLY A 547 -8.84 7.93 -32.22
N MET A 548 -8.75 6.60 -32.37
CA MET A 548 -8.15 5.74 -31.35
C MET A 548 -6.62 5.96 -31.33
N PRO A 549 -6.02 6.37 -30.20
CA PRO A 549 -4.58 6.59 -30.11
C PRO A 549 -3.82 5.27 -30.24
N ASN A 550 -2.61 5.32 -30.79
CA ASN A 550 -1.70 4.20 -30.72
C ASN A 550 -1.13 4.12 -29.30
N MET A 551 -1.44 3.02 -28.60
CA MET A 551 -1.11 2.83 -27.20
C MET A 551 0.32 2.30 -26.97
N GLY A 552 1.08 2.03 -28.04
CA GLY A 552 2.46 1.54 -27.95
C GLY A 552 2.58 0.22 -27.18
N LEU A 553 1.62 -0.68 -27.38
CA LEU A 553 1.54 -1.94 -26.64
C LEU A 553 2.62 -2.93 -27.09
N SER A 554 3.20 -3.68 -26.15
CA SER A 554 4.07 -4.81 -26.49
C SER A 554 3.26 -5.99 -27.05
N GLN A 555 3.92 -6.94 -27.69
CA GLN A 555 3.24 -8.13 -28.24
C GLN A 555 2.56 -8.96 -27.14
N GLU A 556 3.15 -9.01 -25.94
CA GLU A 556 2.60 -9.68 -24.77
C GLU A 556 1.38 -8.94 -24.21
N GLU A 557 1.44 -7.61 -24.13
CA GLU A 557 0.28 -6.80 -23.71
C GLU A 557 -0.89 -6.94 -24.68
N ILE A 558 -0.60 -7.02 -25.98
CA ILE A 558 -1.60 -7.26 -27.02
C ILE A 558 -2.26 -8.63 -26.83
N GLU A 559 -1.48 -9.69 -26.57
CA GLU A 559 -2.02 -11.02 -26.37
C GLU A 559 -2.86 -11.11 -25.09
N SER A 560 -2.41 -10.51 -23.98
CA SER A 560 -3.18 -10.47 -22.74
C SER A 560 -4.47 -9.65 -22.86
N LEU A 561 -4.45 -8.50 -23.56
CA LEU A 561 -5.67 -7.74 -23.85
C LEU A 561 -6.61 -8.51 -24.79
N LYS A 562 -6.07 -9.20 -25.79
CA LYS A 562 -6.85 -10.04 -26.70
C LYS A 562 -7.55 -11.15 -25.93
N GLU A 563 -6.86 -11.90 -25.07
CA GLU A 563 -7.47 -12.95 -24.24
C GLU A 563 -8.62 -12.41 -23.41
N PHE A 564 -8.42 -11.27 -22.72
CA PHE A 564 -9.46 -10.63 -21.92
C PHE A 564 -10.66 -10.14 -22.74
N LEU A 565 -10.41 -9.48 -23.88
CA LEU A 565 -11.46 -8.98 -24.76
C LEU A 565 -12.23 -10.10 -25.47
N MET A 566 -11.58 -11.25 -25.69
CA MET A 566 -12.25 -12.44 -26.19
C MET A 566 -13.13 -13.07 -25.10
N ASP A 567 -12.66 -13.17 -23.86
CA ASP A 567 -13.41 -13.73 -22.74
C ASP A 567 -14.65 -12.87 -22.38
N ILE A 568 -14.48 -11.54 -22.27
CA ILE A 568 -15.62 -10.65 -21.99
C ILE A 568 -16.71 -10.70 -23.07
N SER A 569 -16.34 -11.11 -24.30
CA SER A 569 -17.25 -11.20 -25.45
C SER A 569 -18.04 -12.51 -25.54
N GLU A 570 -17.73 -13.50 -24.70
CA GLU A 570 -18.42 -14.82 -24.65
C GLU A 570 -19.49 -14.89 -23.54
N ASP A 571 -19.98 -13.74 -23.03
CA ASP A 571 -20.94 -13.62 -21.91
C ASP A 571 -20.47 -14.24 -20.58
N SER A 572 -19.20 -14.66 -20.48
CA SER A 572 -18.56 -15.29 -19.32
C SER A 572 -17.96 -14.28 -18.32
N VAL A 573 -18.62 -13.14 -18.08
CA VAL A 573 -18.03 -12.11 -17.21
C VAL A 573 -17.90 -12.60 -15.77
N ARG A 574 -16.67 -12.89 -15.36
CA ARG A 574 -16.23 -12.90 -13.96
C ARG A 574 -15.73 -11.50 -13.58
N TYR A 575 -16.49 -10.80 -12.74
CA TYR A 575 -16.11 -9.51 -12.16
C TYR A 575 -15.44 -9.77 -10.81
N GLN A 576 -14.15 -9.42 -10.65
CA GLN A 576 -13.36 -9.80 -9.46
C GLN A 576 -13.37 -11.32 -9.16
N GLY A 577 -13.47 -12.15 -10.21
CA GLY A 577 -13.57 -13.61 -10.07
C GLY A 577 -14.98 -14.16 -9.82
N LEU A 578 -16.02 -13.31 -9.79
CA LEU A 578 -17.42 -13.68 -9.52
C LEU A 578 -18.30 -13.53 -10.76
N GLU A 579 -19.21 -14.47 -11.02
CA GLU A 579 -20.19 -14.33 -12.11
C GLU A 579 -21.10 -13.10 -11.91
N LYS A 580 -21.65 -12.54 -13.00
CA LYS A 580 -22.47 -11.31 -12.97
C LYS A 580 -23.63 -11.35 -11.96
N TRP A 581 -24.23 -12.50 -11.73
CA TRP A 581 -25.28 -12.66 -10.72
C TRP A 581 -24.71 -12.69 -9.30
N GLU A 582 -23.54 -13.30 -9.07
CA GLU A 582 -22.82 -13.29 -7.79
C GLU A 582 -22.40 -11.87 -7.41
N TYR A 583 -21.87 -11.10 -8.37
CA TYR A 583 -21.51 -9.70 -8.18
C TYR A 583 -22.73 -8.84 -7.81
N ASN A 584 -23.86 -9.04 -8.49
CA ASN A 584 -25.11 -8.34 -8.16
C ASN A 584 -25.64 -8.69 -6.76
N ILE A 585 -25.46 -9.94 -6.33
CA ILE A 585 -25.80 -10.37 -4.97
C ILE A 585 -24.88 -9.70 -3.96
N VAL A 586 -23.56 -9.81 -4.12
CA VAL A 586 -22.57 -9.20 -3.21
C VAL A 586 -22.80 -7.68 -3.08
N LYS A 587 -23.06 -7.00 -4.19
CA LYS A 587 -23.37 -5.57 -4.21
C LYS A 587 -24.68 -5.24 -3.48
N GLN A 588 -25.71 -6.08 -3.55
CA GLN A 588 -26.92 -5.90 -2.73
C GLN A 588 -26.65 -6.13 -1.23
N PHE A 589 -25.79 -7.08 -0.88
CA PHE A 589 -25.39 -7.35 0.51
C PHE A 589 -24.56 -6.19 1.12
N GLU A 590 -23.68 -5.58 0.33
CA GLU A 590 -22.89 -4.41 0.76
C GLU A 590 -23.73 -3.13 0.87
N GLN A 591 -24.67 -2.91 -0.05
CA GLN A 591 -25.43 -1.66 -0.11
C GLN A 591 -26.70 -1.66 0.76
N ASN A 592 -27.15 -2.82 1.25
CA ASN A 592 -28.40 -2.94 2.00
C ASN A 592 -28.28 -3.85 3.25
N PRO A 593 -27.73 -3.33 4.37
CA PRO A 593 -27.47 -4.12 5.59
C PRO A 593 -28.74 -4.74 6.21
N ARG A 594 -29.93 -4.22 5.90
CA ARG A 594 -31.21 -4.79 6.34
C ARG A 594 -31.55 -6.12 5.66
N ILE A 595 -31.20 -6.28 4.38
CA ILE A 595 -31.44 -7.52 3.62
C ILE A 595 -30.49 -8.62 4.12
N SER A 596 -29.23 -8.25 4.38
CA SER A 596 -28.22 -9.14 4.94
C SER A 596 -28.66 -9.73 6.28
N LEU A 597 -29.26 -8.92 7.15
CA LEU A 597 -29.80 -9.35 8.44
C LEU A 597 -30.94 -10.37 8.29
N VAL A 598 -31.89 -10.10 7.37
CA VAL A 598 -33.05 -10.97 7.13
C VAL A 598 -32.62 -12.32 6.52
N LEU A 599 -31.70 -12.31 5.56
CA LEU A 599 -31.19 -13.55 4.94
C LEU A 599 -30.39 -14.39 5.95
N SER A 600 -29.61 -13.75 6.81
CA SER A 600 -28.87 -14.43 7.88
C SER A 600 -29.83 -15.10 8.88
N LEU A 601 -30.95 -14.43 9.19
CA LEU A 601 -32.00 -14.97 10.04
C LEU A 601 -32.70 -16.18 9.39
N LEU A 602 -33.03 -16.09 8.10
CA LEU A 602 -33.65 -17.16 7.33
C LEU A 602 -32.74 -18.39 7.20
N ILE A 603 -31.45 -18.18 6.92
CA ILE A 603 -30.44 -19.25 6.87
C ILE A 603 -30.31 -19.90 8.26
N GLY A 604 -30.28 -19.11 9.34
CA GLY A 604 -30.28 -19.62 10.70
C GLY A 604 -31.50 -20.48 11.04
N ILE A 605 -32.70 -20.06 10.60
CA ILE A 605 -33.94 -20.81 10.76
C ILE A 605 -33.90 -22.12 9.96
N LEU A 606 -33.43 -22.06 8.70
CA LEU A 606 -33.28 -23.25 7.85
C LEU A 606 -32.29 -24.26 8.43
N PHE A 607 -31.15 -23.80 8.95
CA PHE A 607 -30.19 -24.65 9.66
C PHE A 607 -30.80 -25.22 10.96
N GLY A 608 -31.62 -24.45 11.67
CA GLY A 608 -32.35 -24.92 12.85
C GLY A 608 -33.37 -26.02 12.53
N ILE A 609 -34.12 -25.87 11.44
CA ILE A 609 -35.17 -26.82 11.02
C ILE A 609 -34.56 -28.09 10.40
N TYR A 610 -33.60 -27.94 9.49
CA TYR A 610 -33.08 -29.05 8.67
C TYR A 610 -31.73 -29.61 9.12
N GLY A 611 -31.02 -28.94 10.04
CA GLY A 611 -29.68 -29.35 10.49
C GLY A 611 -29.62 -30.76 11.11
N LYS A 612 -30.72 -31.24 11.70
CA LYS A 612 -30.84 -32.62 12.20
C LYS A 612 -30.76 -33.68 11.09
N GLY A 613 -31.29 -33.38 9.90
CA GLY A 613 -31.25 -34.29 8.74
C GLY A 613 -29.86 -34.38 8.13
N ILE A 614 -29.15 -33.25 8.05
CA ILE A 614 -27.79 -33.15 7.51
C ILE A 614 -26.80 -33.93 8.37
N GLY A 615 -26.87 -33.80 9.71
CA GLY A 615 -26.02 -34.56 10.62
C GLY A 615 -26.20 -36.08 10.51
N SER A 616 -27.42 -36.56 10.24
CA SER A 616 -27.69 -37.97 9.99
C SER A 616 -27.11 -38.45 8.65
N ALA A 617 -27.16 -37.62 7.61
CA ALA A 617 -26.61 -37.94 6.29
C ALA A 617 -25.07 -38.02 6.32
N PHE A 618 -24.41 -37.05 6.96
CA PHE A 618 -22.96 -37.06 7.16
C PHE A 618 -22.49 -38.26 7.98
N ARG A 619 -23.24 -38.64 9.03
CA ARG A 619 -22.92 -39.81 9.85
C ARG A 619 -23.06 -41.12 9.07
N LYS A 620 -24.08 -41.25 8.22
CA LYS A 620 -24.25 -42.41 7.34
C LYS A 620 -23.14 -42.47 6.28
N GLY A 621 -22.76 -41.34 5.69
CA GLY A 621 -21.63 -41.25 4.75
C GLY A 621 -20.30 -41.64 5.38
N PHE A 622 -20.01 -41.15 6.59
CA PHE A 622 -18.78 -41.47 7.31
C PHE A 622 -18.70 -42.96 7.69
N LEU A 623 -19.80 -43.56 8.16
CA LEU A 623 -19.86 -44.98 8.47
C LEU A 623 -19.75 -45.86 7.21
N TRP A 624 -20.29 -45.42 6.07
CA TRP A 624 -20.14 -46.10 4.79
C TRP A 624 -18.68 -46.10 4.31
N ILE A 625 -17.98 -44.95 4.42
CA ILE A 625 -16.55 -44.82 4.09
C ILE A 625 -15.71 -45.73 5.01
N GLN A 626 -15.95 -45.72 6.32
CA GLN A 626 -15.25 -46.60 7.27
C GLN A 626 -15.44 -48.09 6.96
N SER A 627 -16.64 -48.48 6.50
CA SER A 627 -16.94 -49.88 6.15
C SER A 627 -16.23 -50.36 4.88
N ARG A 628 -15.92 -49.45 3.94
CA ARG A 628 -15.13 -49.77 2.74
C ARG A 628 -13.63 -49.85 3.04
N ILE A 629 -13.12 -49.01 3.94
CA ILE A 629 -11.70 -49.02 4.32
C ILE A 629 -11.33 -50.30 5.09
N ARG A 630 -12.24 -50.85 5.91
CA ARG A 630 -12.01 -52.09 6.67
C ARG A 630 -12.16 -53.39 5.88
N LYS A 631 -12.68 -53.36 4.65
CA LYS A 631 -12.84 -54.56 3.79
C LYS A 631 -11.73 -54.70 2.74
N GLY A 632 -10.76 -53.79 2.73
CA GLY A 632 -9.62 -53.80 1.80
C GLY A 632 -8.25 -53.95 2.47
N SER A 633 -8.20 -54.36 3.75
CA SER A 633 -6.97 -54.72 4.47
C SER A 633 -6.89 -56.22 4.71
#